data_AF-L9ZK80-F1
#
_entry.id   AF-L9ZK80-F1
#
_cell.length_a   1.000
_cell.length_b   1.000
_cell.length_c   1.000
_cell.angle_alpha   90.00
_cell.angle_beta   90.00
_cell.angle_gamma   90.00
#
_symmetry.space_group_name_H-M   'P 1'
#
loop_
_entity.id
_entity.type
_entity.pdbx_description
1 polymer ?
#
loop_
_entity_poly.entity_id
_entity_poly.type
_entity_poly.pdbx_seq_one_letter_code
_entity_poly.pdbx_strand_id
1 'polypeptide(L)'
;MITMSDEFLALEAQREVLERQADAVERQTEALEAIATELRYQNAALVEMIACFDDLSARVDDHHCPDGPPHDRSGPALQTWLQDRLFERDELEDDHPRFRWGSPENWSGGDRDE
;
A
#
# COMPACT_ATOMS: atom_id res chain seq x y z
N MET A 1 56.57 9.80 21.45
CA MET A 1 56.57 8.35 21.67
C MET A 1 55.17 8.02 22.16
N ILE A 2 54.30 7.54 21.27
CA ILE A 2 52.96 7.11 21.65
C ILE A 2 53.15 5.92 22.60
N THR A 3 52.51 5.96 23.77
CA THR A 3 52.68 4.91 24.77
C THR A 3 51.79 3.73 24.40
N MET A 4 52.15 2.48 24.73
CA MET A 4 51.27 1.31 24.50
C MET A 4 49.85 1.50 25.07
N SER A 5 49.69 2.38 26.06
CA SER A 5 48.40 2.76 26.63
C SER A 5 47.52 3.55 25.63
N ASP A 6 48.10 4.39 24.80
CA ASP A 6 47.37 5.21 23.82
C ASP A 6 46.86 4.36 22.65
N GLU A 7 47.65 3.36 22.23
CA GLU A 7 47.25 2.39 21.20
C GLU A 7 46.09 1.51 21.68
N PHE A 8 46.12 1.09 22.94
CA PHE A 8 45.04 0.31 23.55
C PHE A 8 43.73 1.11 23.61
N LEU A 9 43.79 2.38 24.06
CA LEU A 9 42.63 3.28 24.09
C LEU A 9 42.06 3.55 22.69
N ALA A 10 42.94 3.69 21.68
CA ALA A 10 42.51 3.88 20.30
C ALA A 10 41.77 2.64 19.76
N LEU A 11 42.24 1.44 20.08
CA LEU A 11 41.58 0.18 19.71
C LEU A 11 40.23 -0.01 20.41
N GLU A 12 40.12 0.35 21.69
CA GLU A 12 38.84 0.32 22.41
C GLU A 12 37.82 1.28 21.80
N ALA A 13 38.24 2.51 21.48
CA ALA A 13 37.38 3.47 20.80
C ALA A 13 36.93 2.96 19.42
N GLN A 14 37.84 2.32 18.66
CA GLN A 14 37.52 1.76 17.35
C GLN A 14 36.55 0.59 17.46
N ARG A 15 36.70 -0.27 18.48
CA ARG A 15 35.76 -1.36 18.78
C ARG A 15 34.37 -0.81 19.14
N GLU A 16 34.29 0.20 19.98
CA GLU A 16 33.01 0.81 20.38
C GLU A 16 32.28 1.44 19.18
N VAL A 17 33.03 2.04 18.25
CA VAL A 17 32.47 2.54 16.98
C VAL A 17 31.95 1.40 16.11
N LEU A 18 32.68 0.28 16.02
CA LEU A 18 32.25 -0.89 15.26
C LEU A 18 31.01 -1.55 15.86
N GLU A 19 30.91 -1.65 17.18
CA GLU A 19 29.73 -2.16 17.88
C GLU A 19 28.49 -1.30 17.57
N ARG A 20 28.63 0.03 17.66
CA ARG A 20 27.53 0.96 17.30
C ARG A 20 27.13 0.84 15.82
N GLN A 21 28.09 0.62 14.93
CA GLN A 21 27.79 0.41 13.50
C GLN A 21 27.07 -0.90 13.26
N ALA A 22 27.47 -1.98 13.95
CA ALA A 22 26.79 -3.27 13.87
C ALA A 22 25.32 -3.15 14.32
N ASP A 23 25.08 -2.52 15.47
CA ASP A 23 23.72 -2.25 15.97
C ASP A 23 22.88 -1.42 14.99
N ALA A 24 23.48 -0.42 14.35
CA ALA A 24 22.79 0.42 13.38
C ALA A 24 22.41 -0.36 12.12
N VAL A 25 23.30 -1.25 11.65
CA VAL A 25 23.03 -2.13 10.52
C VAL A 25 21.93 -3.13 10.86
N GLU A 26 21.96 -3.74 12.04
CA GLU A 26 20.93 -4.69 12.49
C GLU A 26 19.54 -4.04 12.50
N ARG A 27 19.40 -2.84 13.07
CA ARG A 27 18.13 -2.08 13.04
C ARG A 27 17.69 -1.72 11.63
N GLN A 28 18.62 -1.39 10.73
CA GLN A 28 18.29 -1.14 9.32
C GLN A 28 17.79 -2.40 8.64
N THR A 29 18.41 -3.55 8.90
CA THR A 29 17.97 -4.84 8.37
C THR A 29 16.57 -5.18 8.85
N GLU A 30 16.28 -5.05 10.14
CA GLU A 30 14.94 -5.27 10.69
C GLU A 30 13.88 -4.37 10.03
N ALA A 31 14.20 -3.09 9.85
CA ALA A 31 13.29 -2.14 9.18
C ALA A 31 13.03 -2.54 7.71
N LEU A 32 14.07 -2.98 6.99
CA LEU A 32 13.93 -3.44 5.60
C LEU A 32 13.11 -4.73 5.50
N GLU A 33 13.26 -5.65 6.44
CA GLU A 33 12.45 -6.87 6.50
C GLU A 33 10.97 -6.58 6.77
N ALA A 34 10.69 -5.61 7.66
CA ALA A 34 9.32 -5.14 7.90
C ALA A 34 8.70 -4.51 6.65
N ILE A 35 9.44 -3.63 5.95
CA ILE A 35 9.00 -3.03 4.68
C ILE A 35 8.75 -4.11 3.62
N ALA A 36 9.68 -5.06 3.47
CA ALA A 36 9.54 -6.15 2.51
C ALA A 36 8.30 -7.03 2.81
N THR A 37 7.96 -7.20 4.08
CA THR A 37 6.76 -7.94 4.50
C THR A 37 5.50 -7.19 4.14
N GLU A 38 5.44 -5.89 4.44
CA GLU A 38 4.32 -5.03 4.09
C GLU A 38 4.08 -4.98 2.57
N LEU A 39 5.15 -4.87 1.77
CA LEU A 39 5.07 -4.92 0.31
C LEU A 39 4.49 -6.25 -0.21
N ARG A 40 4.76 -7.37 0.45
CA ARG A 40 4.15 -8.67 0.08
C ARG A 40 2.64 -8.66 0.35
N TYR A 41 2.20 -8.10 1.48
CA TYR A 41 0.78 -7.98 1.78
C TYR A 41 0.06 -7.05 0.80
N GLN A 42 0.66 -5.91 0.47
CA GLN A 42 0.12 -4.98 -0.52
C GLN A 42 0.04 -5.63 -1.90
N ASN A 43 1.07 -6.36 -2.33
CA ASN A 43 1.03 -7.10 -3.59
C ASN A 43 -0.08 -8.17 -3.60
N ALA A 44 -0.25 -8.91 -2.50
CA ALA A 44 -1.33 -9.88 -2.39
C ALA A 44 -2.71 -9.21 -2.50
N ALA A 45 -2.92 -8.10 -1.79
CA ALA A 45 -4.15 -7.34 -1.87
C ALA A 45 -4.41 -6.80 -3.29
N LEU A 46 -3.38 -6.29 -3.98
CA LEU A 46 -3.52 -5.82 -5.36
C LEU A 46 -3.87 -6.95 -6.33
N VAL A 47 -3.28 -8.13 -6.18
CA VAL A 47 -3.63 -9.30 -7.01
C VAL A 47 -5.09 -9.69 -6.82
N GLU A 48 -5.57 -9.73 -5.58
CA GLU A 48 -6.99 -10.02 -5.30
C GLU A 48 -7.91 -8.94 -5.87
N MET A 49 -7.53 -7.65 -5.76
CA MET A 49 -8.30 -6.55 -6.36
C MET A 49 -8.38 -6.67 -7.89
N ILE A 50 -7.27 -7.04 -8.55
CA ILE A 50 -7.26 -7.29 -9.99
C ILE A 50 -8.19 -8.45 -10.34
N ALA A 51 -8.14 -9.56 -9.59
CA ALA A 51 -9.04 -10.68 -9.82
C ALA A 51 -10.52 -10.30 -9.64
N CYS A 52 -10.84 -9.49 -8.62
CA CYS A 52 -12.18 -8.94 -8.44
C CYS A 52 -12.59 -8.04 -9.61
N PHE A 53 -11.69 -7.21 -10.13
CA PHE A 53 -11.98 -6.36 -11.29
C PHE A 53 -12.16 -7.18 -12.57
N ASP A 54 -11.42 -8.26 -12.76
CA ASP A 54 -11.59 -9.15 -13.91
C ASP A 54 -12.96 -9.84 -13.86
N ASP A 55 -13.40 -10.34 -12.71
CA ASP A 55 -14.75 -10.91 -12.51
C ASP A 55 -15.85 -9.86 -12.72
N LEU A 56 -15.69 -8.65 -12.17
CA LEU A 56 -16.62 -7.54 -12.42
C LEU A 56 -16.65 -7.16 -13.90
N SER A 57 -15.51 -7.07 -14.56
CA SER A 57 -15.41 -6.75 -15.98
C SER A 57 -16.12 -7.80 -16.83
N ALA A 58 -15.94 -9.10 -16.52
CA ALA A 58 -16.61 -10.18 -17.21
C ALA A 58 -18.14 -10.11 -17.07
N ARG A 59 -18.65 -9.70 -15.90
CA ARG A 59 -20.10 -9.51 -15.67
C ARG A 59 -20.65 -8.25 -16.34
N VAL A 60 -19.82 -7.22 -16.51
CA VAL A 60 -20.17 -5.95 -17.15
C VAL A 60 -20.20 -6.10 -18.68
N ASP A 61 -19.30 -6.90 -19.26
CA ASP A 61 -19.17 -7.06 -20.73
C ASP A 61 -20.46 -7.55 -21.41
N ASP A 62 -21.29 -8.35 -20.74
CA ASP A 62 -22.55 -8.88 -21.30
C ASP A 62 -23.70 -7.85 -21.31
N HIS A 63 -23.60 -6.74 -20.58
CA HIS A 63 -24.69 -5.77 -20.39
C HIS A 63 -24.31 -4.29 -20.54
N HIS A 64 -23.04 -3.97 -20.81
CA HIS A 64 -22.58 -2.59 -20.85
C HIS A 64 -22.37 -2.07 -22.27
N CYS A 65 -23.42 -1.48 -22.83
CA CYS A 65 -23.25 -0.43 -23.83
C CYS A 65 -23.02 0.88 -23.07
N PRO A 66 -21.83 1.51 -23.11
CA PRO A 66 -21.67 2.82 -22.51
C PRO A 66 -22.56 3.82 -23.26
N ASP A 67 -23.40 4.56 -22.52
CA ASP A 67 -24.28 5.61 -23.06
C ASP A 67 -23.50 6.83 -23.62
N GLY A 68 -22.16 6.82 -23.50
CA GLY A 68 -21.28 7.89 -23.94
C GLY A 68 -20.07 7.39 -24.73
N PRO A 69 -19.39 8.28 -25.48
CA PRO A 69 -18.21 7.93 -26.25
C PRO A 69 -17.08 7.40 -25.34
N PRO A 70 -16.28 6.42 -25.81
CA PRO A 70 -15.16 5.88 -25.05
C PRO A 70 -14.19 6.99 -24.68
N HIS A 71 -13.76 6.99 -23.41
CA HIS A 71 -12.83 7.99 -22.89
C HIS A 71 -11.40 7.68 -23.36
N ASP A 72 -10.57 8.71 -23.47
CA ASP A 72 -9.14 8.54 -23.76
C ASP A 72 -8.47 7.70 -22.66
N ARG A 73 -7.81 6.61 -23.07
CA ARG A 73 -7.14 5.65 -22.17
C ARG A 73 -5.67 6.00 -21.94
N SER A 74 -5.20 7.16 -22.41
CA SER A 74 -3.87 7.65 -22.10
C SER A 74 -3.71 7.82 -20.58
N GLY A 75 -2.52 7.50 -20.05
CA GLY A 75 -2.24 7.62 -18.61
C GLY A 75 -2.59 9.00 -18.02
N PRO A 76 -2.25 10.12 -18.70
CA PRO A 76 -2.67 11.46 -18.26
C PRO A 76 -4.19 11.65 -18.24
N ALA A 77 -4.93 11.17 -19.24
CA ALA A 77 -6.38 11.29 -19.28
C ALA A 77 -7.06 10.49 -18.15
N LEU A 78 -6.56 9.29 -17.87
CA LEU A 78 -7.03 8.48 -16.74
C LEU A 78 -6.74 9.16 -15.39
N GLN A 79 -5.56 9.76 -15.24
CA GLN A 79 -5.18 10.47 -14.02
C GLN A 79 -6.08 11.68 -13.77
N THR A 80 -6.34 12.50 -14.79
CA THR A 80 -7.27 13.63 -14.69
C THR A 80 -8.67 13.17 -14.34
N TRP A 81 -9.17 12.13 -15.02
CA TRP A 81 -10.51 11.59 -14.76
C TRP A 81 -10.67 11.04 -13.34
N LEU A 82 -9.66 10.34 -12.82
CA LEU A 82 -9.65 9.88 -11.43
C LEU A 82 -9.64 11.04 -10.43
N GLN A 83 -8.85 12.08 -10.70
CA GLN A 83 -8.79 13.27 -9.85
C GLN A 83 -10.13 14.01 -9.82
N ASP A 84 -10.77 14.22 -10.97
CA ASP A 84 -12.08 14.85 -11.05
C ASP A 84 -13.14 14.05 -10.27
N ARG A 85 -13.11 12.72 -10.37
CA ARG A 85 -14.04 11.84 -9.64
C ARG A 85 -13.82 11.83 -8.13
N LEU A 86 -12.56 11.91 -7.69
CA LEU A 86 -12.24 12.06 -6.26
C LEU A 86 -12.70 13.43 -5.75
N PHE A 87 -12.52 14.49 -6.54
CA PHE A 87 -12.97 15.84 -6.19
C PHE A 87 -14.50 15.92 -6.09
N GLU A 88 -15.24 15.37 -7.06
CA GLU A 88 -16.71 15.28 -7.01
C GLU A 88 -17.21 14.46 -5.81
N ARG A 89 -16.50 13.39 -5.45
CA ARG A 89 -16.84 12.60 -4.26
C ARG A 89 -16.65 13.43 -2.99
N ASP A 90 -15.53 14.12 -2.89
CA ASP A 90 -15.18 14.92 -1.72
C ASP A 90 -16.08 16.17 -1.58
N GLU A 91 -16.61 16.72 -2.67
CA GLU A 91 -17.63 17.79 -2.66
C GLU A 91 -19.03 17.31 -2.22
N LEU A 92 -19.33 16.01 -2.36
CA LEU A 92 -20.62 15.41 -1.99
C LEU A 92 -20.66 14.87 -0.54
N GLU A 93 -19.51 14.77 0.15
CA GLU A 93 -19.40 14.21 1.49
C GLU A 93 -19.42 15.30 2.58
N ASP A 94 -20.62 15.63 3.07
CA ASP A 94 -20.85 16.31 4.36
C ASP A 94 -20.38 15.36 5.49
N ASP A 95 -19.17 15.59 6.04
CA ASP A 95 -18.49 15.08 7.26
C ASP A 95 -18.63 13.61 7.72
N HIS A 96 -19.39 12.75 7.03
CA HIS A 96 -19.63 11.35 7.37
C HIS A 96 -19.54 10.50 6.10
N PRO A 97 -18.38 9.88 5.81
CA PRO A 97 -18.24 9.02 4.64
C PRO A 97 -19.16 7.82 4.77
N ARG A 98 -20.32 7.87 4.11
CA ARG A 98 -21.20 6.71 3.93
C ARG A 98 -20.60 5.87 2.80
N PHE A 99 -19.69 4.97 3.16
CA PHE A 99 -19.17 3.95 2.25
C PHE A 99 -20.34 3.26 1.53
N ARG A 100 -20.46 3.47 0.21
CA ARG A 100 -21.57 2.95 -0.62
C ARG A 100 -21.57 1.42 -0.78
N TRP A 101 -20.56 0.72 -0.25
CA TRP A 101 -20.45 -0.75 -0.34
C TRP A 101 -21.19 -1.50 0.77
N GLY A 102 -22.02 -0.79 1.53
CA GLY A 102 -22.75 -1.34 2.67
C GLY A 102 -21.86 -1.47 3.91
N SER A 103 -22.48 -1.54 5.08
CA SER A 103 -21.78 -1.80 6.34
C SER A 103 -21.10 -3.18 6.26
N PRO A 104 -19.93 -3.41 6.90
CA PRO A 104 -19.23 -4.71 6.90
C PRO A 104 -20.11 -5.89 7.35
N GLU A 105 -21.18 -5.59 8.09
CA GLU A 105 -22.25 -6.50 8.52
C GLU A 105 -22.98 -7.17 7.34
N ASN A 106 -22.98 -6.55 6.16
CA ASN A 106 -23.59 -7.11 4.94
C ASN A 106 -22.68 -8.14 4.24
N TRP A 107 -21.45 -8.34 4.72
CA TRP A 107 -20.46 -9.21 4.09
C TRP A 107 -20.32 -10.56 4.82
N SER A 108 -20.91 -10.71 6.01
CA SER A 108 -21.06 -12.02 6.63
C SER A 108 -22.25 -12.75 5.97
N GLY A 109 -21.93 -13.75 5.16
CA GLY A 109 -22.89 -14.64 4.52
C GLY A 109 -23.91 -15.17 5.52
N GLY A 110 -25.13 -14.67 5.43
CA GLY A 110 -26.29 -15.23 6.09
C GLY A 110 -27.02 -16.10 5.10
N ASP A 111 -26.86 -17.42 5.22
CA ASP A 111 -27.88 -18.36 4.79
C ASP A 111 -29.24 -17.86 5.32
N ARG A 112 -30.11 -17.47 4.40
CA ARG A 112 -31.54 -17.36 4.66
C ARG A 112 -32.26 -18.04 3.52
N ASP A 113 -32.42 -19.34 3.70
CA ASP A 113 -33.61 -20.03 3.24
C ASP A 113 -34.84 -19.31 3.81
N GLU A 114 -35.67 -18.78 2.92
CA GLU A 114 -37.14 -18.73 3.04
C GLU A 114 -37.76 -18.35 1.68
#